data_AF-A0A9E7MZF4-F1
#
_entry.id   AF-A0A9E7MZF4-F1
#
_cell.length_a   1.000
_cell.length_b   1.000
_cell.length_c   1.000
_cell.angle_alpha   90.00
_cell.angle_beta   90.00
_cell.angle_gamma   90.00
#
_symmetry.space_group_name_H-M   'P 1'
#
loop_
_entity.id
_entity.type
_entity.pdbx_description
1 polymer ?
#
loop_
_entity_poly.entity_id
_entity_poly.type
_entity_poly.pdbx_seq_one_letter_code
_entity_poly.pdbx_strand_id
1 'polypeptide(L)'
;MKLVALYLTSIFLIFLNQKVGKNIYEWAFYDALFYVFIPLAVAYLLGFKSHELGFKIGRKEGYTSALALFVLSLPVSIYASRLESFRAYYPIFTYTSWGDFLFKEILIGVIMFAHEAFYRGIILFPLAKKNEWLGIMAQNIPYTLVHVGKPPLELPYSFIAGVVFAKIDLKSKSFLPSFLLHWIGSVVFDLLIVL
;
A
#
# COMPACT_ATOMS: atom_id res chain seq x y z
N MET A 1 11.19 -22.22 -9.02
CA MET A 1 10.44 -22.70 -7.84
C MET A 1 10.27 -21.62 -6.76
N LYS A 2 11.34 -21.02 -6.21
CA LYS A 2 11.27 -20.00 -5.14
C LYS A 2 10.29 -18.83 -5.40
N LEU A 3 10.37 -18.18 -6.57
CA LEU A 3 9.47 -17.07 -6.93
C LEU A 3 8.01 -17.48 -7.01
N VAL A 4 7.73 -18.66 -7.56
CA VAL A 4 6.37 -19.19 -7.67
C VAL A 4 5.81 -19.49 -6.28
N ALA A 5 6.61 -20.11 -5.41
CA ALA A 5 6.23 -20.38 -4.02
C ALA A 5 5.94 -19.10 -3.24
N LEU A 6 6.80 -18.08 -3.36
CA LEU A 6 6.59 -16.77 -2.74
C LEU A 6 5.28 -16.14 -3.24
N TYR A 7 5.07 -16.09 -4.56
CA TYR A 7 3.88 -15.47 -5.15
C TYR A 7 2.59 -16.20 -4.75
N LEU A 8 2.54 -17.54 -4.83
CA LEU A 8 1.36 -18.31 -4.43
C LEU A 8 1.05 -18.13 -2.94
N THR A 9 2.08 -18.08 -2.10
CA THR A 9 1.92 -17.78 -0.67
C THR A 9 1.35 -16.38 -0.47
N SER A 10 1.86 -15.38 -1.18
CA SER A 10 1.32 -14.02 -1.15
C SER A 10 -0.16 -13.98 -1.57
N ILE A 11 -0.55 -14.66 -2.65
CA ILE A 11 -1.95 -14.73 -3.08
C ILE A 11 -2.83 -15.34 -1.98
N PHE A 12 -2.39 -16.43 -1.36
CA PHE A 12 -3.11 -17.05 -0.24
C PHE A 12 -3.27 -16.08 0.95
N LEU A 13 -2.21 -15.35 1.32
CA LEU A 13 -2.24 -14.42 2.43
C LEU A 13 -3.16 -13.21 2.17
N ILE A 14 -3.30 -12.75 0.92
CA ILE A 14 -4.29 -11.73 0.53
C ILE A 14 -5.70 -12.19 0.87
N PHE A 15 -6.06 -13.42 0.49
CA PHE A 15 -7.39 -13.97 0.79
C PHE A 15 -7.65 -14.19 2.28
N LEU A 16 -6.62 -14.54 3.05
CA LEU A 16 -6.75 -14.64 4.51
C LEU A 16 -6.94 -13.27 5.15
N ASN A 17 -6.12 -12.29 4.75
CA ASN A 17 -6.13 -10.95 5.34
C ASN A 17 -7.47 -10.23 5.11
N GLN A 18 -8.10 -10.40 3.94
CA GLN A 18 -9.43 -9.83 3.67
C GLN A 18 -10.56 -10.37 4.56
N LYS A 19 -10.36 -11.49 5.26
CA LYS A 19 -11.39 -12.14 6.10
C LYS A 19 -11.27 -11.78 7.58
N VAL A 20 -10.27 -11.01 7.96
CA VAL A 20 -9.95 -10.68 9.36
C VAL A 20 -9.88 -9.17 9.55
N GLY A 21 -9.88 -8.71 10.79
CA GLY A 21 -9.85 -7.30 11.14
C GLY A 21 -11.24 -6.68 11.13
N LYS A 22 -11.80 -6.42 12.32
CA LYS A 22 -13.11 -5.76 12.48
C LYS A 22 -13.02 -4.30 12.87
N ASN A 23 -11.85 -3.86 13.31
CA ASN A 23 -11.55 -2.50 13.75
C ASN A 23 -10.11 -2.16 13.36
N ILE A 24 -9.74 -0.88 13.49
CA ILE A 24 -8.43 -0.38 13.07
C ILE A 24 -7.25 -1.09 13.76
N TYR A 25 -7.40 -1.50 15.03
CA TYR A 25 -6.33 -2.16 15.79
C TYR A 25 -6.05 -3.56 15.24
N GLU A 26 -7.13 -4.34 15.06
CA GLU A 26 -7.03 -5.67 14.45
C GLU A 26 -6.56 -5.57 13.01
N TRP A 27 -7.04 -4.58 12.25
CA TRP A 27 -6.62 -4.40 10.87
C TRP A 27 -5.12 -4.10 10.77
N ALA A 28 -4.61 -3.14 11.54
CA ALA A 28 -3.17 -2.84 11.58
C ALA A 28 -2.35 -4.05 12.03
N PHE A 29 -2.84 -4.83 13.00
CA PHE A 29 -2.19 -6.05 13.44
C PHE A 29 -2.13 -7.13 12.36
N TYR A 30 -3.27 -7.44 11.73
CA TYR A 30 -3.35 -8.48 10.72
C TYR A 30 -2.64 -8.10 9.43
N ASP A 31 -2.69 -6.83 9.01
CA ASP A 31 -1.89 -6.34 7.90
C ASP A 31 -0.39 -6.48 8.20
N ALA A 32 0.07 -6.05 9.37
CA ALA A 32 1.48 -6.24 9.74
C ALA A 32 1.86 -7.74 9.74
N LEU A 33 0.98 -8.61 10.27
CA LEU A 33 1.23 -10.05 10.34
C LEU A 33 1.25 -10.71 8.96
N PHE A 34 0.21 -10.54 8.17
CA PHE A 34 -0.02 -11.25 6.91
C PHE A 34 0.62 -10.59 5.70
N TYR A 35 0.91 -9.28 5.73
CA TYR A 35 1.56 -8.56 4.64
C TYR A 35 3.05 -8.25 4.92
N VAL A 36 3.50 -8.24 6.18
CA VAL A 36 4.93 -8.01 6.48
C VAL A 36 5.59 -9.24 7.09
N PHE A 37 5.21 -9.64 8.29
CA PHE A 37 5.98 -10.62 9.08
C PHE A 37 6.00 -12.02 8.45
N ILE A 38 4.84 -12.58 8.11
CA ILE A 38 4.77 -13.92 7.51
C ILE A 38 5.40 -13.94 6.11
N PRO A 39 5.07 -13.03 5.16
CA PRO A 39 5.70 -13.00 3.85
C PRO A 39 7.22 -12.79 3.90
N LEU A 40 7.74 -11.94 4.80
CA LEU A 40 9.17 -11.77 4.98
C LEU A 40 9.84 -13.04 5.50
N ALA A 41 9.24 -13.69 6.50
CA ALA A 41 9.76 -14.95 7.02
C ALA A 41 9.82 -16.01 5.90
N VAL A 42 8.76 -16.15 5.11
CA VAL A 42 8.73 -17.06 3.96
C VAL A 42 9.78 -16.68 2.92
N ALA A 43 9.91 -15.39 2.59
CA ALA A 43 10.92 -14.92 1.63
C ALA A 43 12.35 -15.25 2.10
N TYR A 44 12.65 -15.04 3.39
CA TYR A 44 13.95 -15.38 3.96
C TYR A 44 14.21 -16.89 4.00
N LEU A 45 13.20 -17.71 4.34
CA LEU A 45 13.30 -19.17 4.26
C LEU A 45 13.55 -19.66 2.82
N LEU A 46 12.98 -18.98 1.83
CA LEU A 46 13.26 -19.24 0.41
C LEU A 46 14.64 -18.71 -0.03
N GLY A 47 15.34 -17.96 0.83
CA GLY A 47 16.70 -17.45 0.61
C GLY A 47 16.77 -16.10 -0.09
N PHE A 48 15.68 -15.32 -0.11
CA PHE A 48 15.73 -13.92 -0.52
C PHE A 48 16.41 -13.07 0.56
N LYS A 49 17.07 -11.98 0.15
CA LYS A 49 17.63 -10.99 1.07
C LYS A 49 16.76 -9.74 1.10
N SER A 50 16.76 -9.01 2.22
CA SER A 50 15.96 -7.79 2.42
C SER A 50 16.08 -6.78 1.26
N HIS A 51 17.30 -6.53 0.78
CA HIS A 51 17.55 -5.60 -0.32
C HIS A 51 16.99 -6.05 -1.69
N GLU A 52 16.69 -7.34 -1.85
CA GLU A 52 16.02 -7.89 -3.03
C GLU A 52 14.50 -7.76 -2.97
N LEU A 53 13.97 -7.39 -1.81
CA LEU A 53 12.56 -7.18 -1.52
C LEU A 53 12.24 -5.68 -1.34
N GLY A 54 13.17 -4.79 -1.70
CA GLY A 54 12.98 -3.34 -1.58
C GLY A 54 13.15 -2.78 -0.15
N PHE A 55 13.52 -3.60 0.84
CA PHE A 55 13.76 -3.16 2.23
C PHE A 55 15.13 -2.49 2.37
N LYS A 56 15.20 -1.26 1.90
CA LYS A 56 16.36 -0.36 2.06
C LYS A 56 15.93 1.08 1.86
N ILE A 57 16.79 2.01 2.24
CA ILE A 57 16.62 3.42 1.88
C ILE A 57 16.80 3.56 0.37
N GLY A 58 15.80 4.16 -0.30
CA GLY A 58 15.78 4.34 -1.74
C GLY A 58 16.67 5.48 -2.21
N ARG A 59 16.78 5.64 -3.52
CA ARG A 59 17.41 6.81 -4.13
C ARG A 59 16.51 8.04 -4.02
N LYS A 60 17.12 9.23 -3.91
CA LYS A 60 16.45 10.52 -3.71
C LYS A 60 15.37 10.78 -4.78
N GLU A 61 15.61 10.40 -6.02
CA GLU A 61 14.69 10.64 -7.13
C GLU A 61 13.33 9.96 -6.91
N GLY A 62 13.30 8.82 -6.22
CA GLY A 62 12.05 8.15 -5.86
C GLY A 62 11.19 9.00 -4.92
N TYR A 63 11.82 9.55 -3.88
CA TYR A 63 11.15 10.44 -2.93
C TYR A 63 10.71 11.75 -3.58
N THR A 64 11.51 12.30 -4.50
CA THR A 64 11.10 13.48 -5.28
C THR A 64 9.90 13.18 -6.16
N SER A 65 9.88 12.03 -6.86
CA SER A 65 8.72 11.62 -7.66
C SER A 65 7.49 11.35 -6.80
N ALA A 66 7.66 10.74 -5.63
CA ALA A 66 6.59 10.51 -4.67
C ALA A 66 5.99 11.85 -4.18
N LEU A 67 6.84 12.82 -3.81
CA LEU A 67 6.39 14.15 -3.40
C LEU A 67 5.68 14.90 -4.54
N ALA A 68 6.22 14.84 -5.76
CA ALA A 68 5.57 15.46 -6.93
C ALA A 68 4.19 14.84 -7.18
N LEU A 69 4.07 13.51 -7.10
CA LEU A 69 2.80 12.82 -7.29
C LEU A 69 1.81 13.11 -6.16
N PHE A 70 2.28 13.23 -4.91
CA PHE A 70 1.46 13.71 -3.80
C PHE A 70 0.83 15.06 -4.12
N VAL A 71 1.66 16.06 -4.48
CA VAL A 71 1.17 17.41 -4.82
C VAL A 71 0.18 17.38 -5.99
N LEU A 72 0.47 16.59 -7.02
CA LEU A 72 -0.40 16.43 -8.19
C LEU A 72 -1.71 15.69 -7.87
N SER A 73 -1.74 14.87 -6.82
CA SER A 73 -2.96 14.18 -6.37
C SER A 73 -3.90 15.10 -5.57
N LEU A 74 -3.41 16.19 -4.99
CA LEU A 74 -4.23 17.07 -4.12
C LEU A 74 -5.52 17.58 -4.79
N PRO A 75 -5.52 18.08 -6.05
CA PRO A 75 -6.76 18.49 -6.71
C PRO A 75 -7.78 17.35 -6.85
N VAL A 76 -7.29 16.13 -7.13
CA VAL A 76 -8.13 14.93 -7.23
C VAL A 76 -8.68 14.55 -5.86
N SER A 77 -7.86 14.59 -4.81
CA SER A 77 -8.27 14.34 -3.42
C SER A 77 -9.32 15.34 -2.94
N ILE A 78 -9.14 16.65 -3.23
CA ILE A 78 -10.11 17.70 -2.88
C ILE A 78 -11.42 17.51 -3.64
N TYR A 79 -11.36 17.10 -4.91
CA TYR A 79 -12.57 16.79 -5.67
C TYR A 79 -13.28 15.56 -5.10
N ALA A 80 -12.54 14.47 -4.83
CA ALA A 80 -13.07 13.24 -4.29
C ALA A 80 -13.67 13.43 -2.89
N SER A 81 -13.07 14.25 -2.02
CA SER A 81 -13.61 14.53 -0.68
C SER A 81 -14.96 15.25 -0.69
N ARG A 82 -15.37 15.79 -1.85
CA ARG A 82 -16.67 16.44 -2.05
C ARG A 82 -17.75 15.49 -2.58
N LEU A 83 -17.39 14.28 -2.97
CA LEU A 83 -18.32 13.29 -3.48
C LEU A 83 -19.04 12.57 -2.33
N GLU A 84 -20.35 12.38 -2.46
CA GLU A 84 -21.17 11.68 -1.47
C GLU A 84 -20.67 10.26 -1.20
N SER A 85 -20.28 9.52 -2.25
CA SER A 85 -19.76 8.16 -2.12
C SER A 85 -18.50 8.07 -1.26
N PHE A 86 -17.63 9.08 -1.31
CA PHE A 86 -16.42 9.13 -0.49
C PHE A 86 -16.72 9.59 0.94
N ARG A 87 -17.60 10.59 1.14
CA ARG A 87 -18.01 11.03 2.48
C ARG A 87 -18.82 9.98 3.25
N ALA A 88 -19.53 9.11 2.55
CA ALA A 88 -20.27 8.01 3.15
C ALA A 88 -19.35 6.85 3.56
N TYR A 89 -18.14 6.76 3.00
CA TYR A 89 -17.19 5.68 3.25
C TYR A 89 -16.04 6.12 4.19
N TYR A 90 -15.57 7.37 4.05
CA TYR A 90 -14.47 7.93 4.82
C TYR A 90 -14.95 8.95 5.87
N PRO A 91 -14.20 9.12 6.97
CA PRO A 91 -13.09 8.25 7.36
C PRO A 91 -13.60 6.85 7.73
N ILE A 92 -12.80 5.81 7.45
CA ILE A 92 -13.19 4.41 7.74
C ILE A 92 -13.44 4.22 9.25
N PHE A 93 -12.85 5.09 10.07
CA PHE A 93 -12.99 5.10 11.52
C PHE A 93 -13.38 6.49 12.00
N THR A 94 -14.22 6.55 13.02
CA THR A 94 -14.60 7.82 13.66
C THR A 94 -13.48 8.35 14.55
N TYR A 95 -13.26 9.67 14.55
CA TYR A 95 -12.32 10.34 15.43
C TYR A 95 -13.05 11.08 16.57
N THR A 96 -12.58 10.94 17.80
CA THR A 96 -13.22 11.58 18.98
C THR A 96 -12.50 12.81 19.50
N SER A 97 -11.23 12.99 19.11
CA SER A 97 -10.38 14.12 19.47
C SER A 97 -9.17 14.19 18.53
N TRP A 98 -8.44 15.30 18.56
CA TRP A 98 -7.16 15.40 17.84
C TRP A 98 -6.11 14.37 18.30
N GLY A 99 -6.12 14.01 19.59
CA GLY A 99 -5.23 12.95 20.10
C GLY A 99 -5.59 11.57 19.53
N ASP A 100 -6.89 11.27 19.45
CA ASP A 100 -7.40 10.03 18.85
C ASP A 100 -7.14 10.00 17.33
N PHE A 101 -7.29 11.13 16.64
CA PHE A 101 -6.91 11.30 15.23
C PHE A 101 -5.44 10.94 15.01
N LEU A 102 -4.51 11.60 15.71
CA LEU A 102 -3.08 11.36 15.55
C LEU A 102 -2.70 9.89 15.82
N PHE A 103 -3.29 9.29 16.86
CA PHE A 103 -3.02 7.91 17.21
C PHE A 103 -3.53 6.92 16.15
N LYS A 104 -4.76 7.10 15.64
CA LYS A 104 -5.31 6.27 14.57
C LYS A 104 -4.59 6.45 13.25
N GLU A 105 -4.13 7.66 12.93
CA GLU A 105 -3.32 7.90 11.73
C GLU A 105 -1.94 7.22 11.79
N ILE A 106 -1.39 6.99 12.99
CA ILE A 106 -0.20 6.14 13.15
C ILE A 106 -0.53 4.68 12.81
N LEU A 107 -1.71 4.18 13.22
CA LEU A 107 -2.17 2.83 12.84
C LEU A 107 -2.44 2.72 11.33
N ILE A 108 -3.01 3.76 10.70
CA ILE A 108 -3.10 3.87 9.24
C ILE A 108 -1.69 3.81 8.62
N GLY A 109 -0.70 4.47 9.23
CA GLY A 109 0.70 4.36 8.82
C GLY A 109 1.22 2.93 8.82
N VAL A 110 0.88 2.12 9.83
CA VAL A 110 1.21 0.69 9.87
C VAL A 110 0.53 -0.08 8.73
N ILE A 111 -0.75 0.18 8.49
CA ILE A 111 -1.55 -0.43 7.39
C ILE A 111 -0.93 -0.10 6.03
N MET A 112 -0.59 1.18 5.78
CA MET A 112 0.01 1.63 4.53
C MET A 112 1.42 1.09 4.35
N PHE A 113 2.22 1.05 5.41
CA PHE A 113 3.52 0.41 5.38
C PHE A 113 3.39 -1.06 5.01
N ALA A 114 2.47 -1.79 5.63
CA ALA A 114 2.26 -3.20 5.38
C ALA A 114 1.84 -3.47 3.93
N HIS A 115 0.90 -2.69 3.40
CA HIS A 115 0.50 -2.77 2.00
C HIS A 115 1.68 -2.54 1.05
N GLU A 116 2.42 -1.43 1.20
CA GLU A 116 3.50 -1.10 0.28
C GLU A 116 4.70 -2.07 0.42
N ALA A 117 5.04 -2.46 1.65
CA ALA A 117 6.06 -3.48 1.91
C ALA A 117 5.73 -4.80 1.21
N PHE A 118 4.47 -5.21 1.20
CA PHE A 118 4.03 -6.46 0.59
C PHE A 118 3.96 -6.38 -0.93
N TYR A 119 3.14 -5.46 -1.45
CA TYR A 119 2.87 -5.36 -2.88
C TYR A 119 4.07 -4.78 -3.64
N ARG A 120 4.62 -3.64 -3.19
CA ARG A 120 5.74 -2.94 -3.84
C ARG A 120 7.10 -3.45 -3.39
N GLY A 121 7.19 -4.10 -2.24
CA GLY A 121 8.41 -4.76 -1.78
C GLY A 121 8.46 -6.23 -2.19
N ILE A 122 7.85 -7.09 -1.37
CA ILE A 122 8.02 -8.55 -1.35
C ILE A 122 7.59 -9.21 -2.66
N ILE A 123 6.50 -8.76 -3.28
CA ILE A 123 6.01 -9.31 -4.55
C ILE A 123 6.74 -8.67 -5.74
N LEU A 124 6.75 -7.34 -5.82
CA LEU A 124 7.22 -6.59 -6.99
C LEU A 124 8.69 -6.86 -7.33
N PHE A 125 9.61 -6.61 -6.39
CA PHE A 125 11.04 -6.60 -6.71
C PHE A 125 11.55 -7.96 -7.23
N PRO A 126 11.24 -9.10 -6.60
CA PRO A 126 11.69 -10.40 -7.11
C PRO A 126 11.12 -10.75 -8.49
N LEU A 127 9.87 -10.39 -8.77
CA LEU A 127 9.23 -10.68 -10.07
C LEU A 127 9.74 -9.74 -11.17
N ALA A 128 9.89 -8.45 -10.87
CA ALA A 128 10.35 -7.45 -11.81
C ALA A 128 11.78 -7.71 -12.31
N LYS A 129 12.63 -8.38 -11.49
CA LYS A 129 13.96 -8.85 -11.94
C LYS A 129 13.91 -9.77 -13.16
N LYS A 130 12.82 -10.54 -13.33
CA LYS A 130 12.64 -11.43 -14.50
C LYS A 130 12.00 -10.71 -15.67
N ASN A 131 10.92 -9.98 -15.39
CA ASN A 131 10.23 -9.17 -16.36
C ASN A 131 9.51 -8.06 -15.59
N GLU A 132 9.90 -6.82 -15.88
CA GLU A 132 9.42 -5.66 -15.16
C GLU A 132 7.90 -5.53 -15.23
N TRP A 133 7.33 -5.54 -16.43
CA TRP A 133 5.89 -5.38 -16.63
C TRP A 133 5.08 -6.53 -16.04
N LEU A 134 5.57 -7.76 -16.16
CA LEU A 134 4.96 -8.91 -15.51
C LEU A 134 4.96 -8.73 -13.98
N GLY A 135 6.07 -8.30 -13.39
CA GLY A 135 6.15 -8.05 -11.94
C GLY A 135 5.21 -6.94 -11.49
N ILE A 136 5.12 -5.85 -12.26
CA ILE A 136 4.17 -4.76 -12.02
C ILE A 136 2.74 -5.28 -12.05
N MET A 137 2.33 -6.01 -13.09
CA MET A 137 0.95 -6.48 -13.20
C MET A 137 0.63 -7.56 -12.17
N ALA A 138 1.57 -8.45 -11.87
CA ALA A 138 1.39 -9.52 -10.88
C ALA A 138 1.14 -9.00 -9.47
N GLN A 139 1.77 -7.88 -9.06
CA GLN A 139 1.44 -7.25 -7.78
C GLN A 139 0.20 -6.34 -7.89
N ASN A 140 0.06 -5.62 -9.02
CA ASN A 140 -0.91 -4.54 -9.14
C ASN A 140 -2.34 -5.05 -9.28
N ILE A 141 -2.55 -6.18 -9.96
CA ILE A 141 -3.88 -6.76 -10.13
C ILE A 141 -4.47 -7.15 -8.77
N PRO A 142 -3.80 -7.99 -7.94
CA PRO A 142 -4.29 -8.28 -6.59
C PRO A 142 -4.46 -7.03 -5.71
N TYR A 143 -3.51 -6.09 -5.76
CA TYR A 143 -3.62 -4.82 -5.04
C TYR A 143 -4.88 -4.03 -5.44
N THR A 144 -5.18 -3.97 -6.73
CA THR A 144 -6.38 -3.28 -7.22
C THR A 144 -7.65 -4.00 -6.74
N LEU A 145 -7.64 -5.34 -6.76
CA LEU A 145 -8.80 -6.13 -6.33
C LEU A 145 -9.16 -5.94 -4.85
N VAL A 146 -8.21 -5.56 -3.97
CA VAL A 146 -8.55 -5.23 -2.58
C VAL A 146 -9.34 -3.93 -2.42
N HIS A 147 -9.51 -3.15 -3.50
CA HIS A 147 -10.32 -1.94 -3.52
C HIS A 147 -11.74 -2.19 -4.05
N VAL A 148 -12.09 -3.42 -4.41
CA VAL A 148 -13.47 -3.75 -4.79
C VAL A 148 -14.41 -3.52 -3.60
N GLY A 149 -15.50 -2.80 -3.84
CA GLY A 149 -16.47 -2.43 -2.81
C GLY A 149 -16.23 -1.07 -2.15
N LYS A 150 -15.07 -0.44 -2.40
CA LYS A 150 -14.80 0.95 -2.03
C LYS A 150 -15.49 1.94 -2.98
N PRO A 151 -15.47 3.26 -2.71
CA PRO A 151 -16.03 4.26 -3.61
C PRO A 151 -15.59 4.06 -5.08
N PRO A 152 -16.49 4.19 -6.08
CA PRO A 152 -16.23 3.69 -7.44
C PRO A 152 -14.97 4.21 -8.13
N LEU A 153 -14.52 5.42 -7.79
CA LEU A 153 -13.30 6.00 -8.37
C LEU A 153 -12.01 5.40 -7.79
N GLU A 154 -12.04 4.77 -6.62
CA GLU A 154 -10.84 4.16 -6.03
C GLU A 154 -10.33 2.99 -6.86
N LEU A 155 -11.20 2.15 -7.44
CA LEU A 155 -10.75 0.98 -8.18
C LEU A 155 -9.87 1.36 -9.40
N PRO A 156 -10.31 2.22 -10.34
CA PRO A 156 -9.46 2.66 -11.45
C PRO A 156 -8.29 3.52 -10.98
N TYR A 157 -8.47 4.36 -9.96
CA TYR A 157 -7.40 5.17 -9.40
C TYR A 157 -6.27 4.30 -8.81
N SER A 158 -6.61 3.30 -8.00
CA SER A 158 -5.66 2.37 -7.39
C SER A 158 -4.91 1.54 -8.41
N PHE A 159 -5.56 1.14 -9.52
CA PHE A 159 -4.84 0.46 -10.61
C PHE A 159 -3.76 1.36 -11.22
N ILE A 160 -4.11 2.61 -11.56
CA ILE A 160 -3.17 3.57 -12.16
C ILE A 160 -2.06 3.92 -11.15
N ALA A 161 -2.44 4.28 -9.92
CA ALA A 161 -1.51 4.61 -8.85
C ALA A 161 -0.54 3.47 -8.57
N GLY A 162 -1.02 2.22 -8.52
CA GLY A 162 -0.16 1.07 -8.24
C GLY A 162 0.83 0.75 -9.35
N VAL A 163 0.52 1.02 -10.63
CA VAL A 163 1.52 0.99 -11.72
C VAL A 163 2.58 2.07 -11.53
N VAL A 164 2.15 3.30 -11.22
CA VAL A 164 3.07 4.45 -11.06
C VAL A 164 3.99 4.25 -9.84
N PHE A 165 3.43 3.80 -8.72
CA PHE A 165 4.17 3.50 -7.48
C PHE A 165 5.23 2.43 -7.75
N ALA A 166 4.85 1.34 -8.44
CA ALA A 166 5.80 0.30 -8.81
C ALA A 166 6.96 0.82 -9.67
N LYS A 167 6.71 1.74 -10.62
CA LYS A 167 7.78 2.37 -11.42
C LYS A 167 8.69 3.25 -10.56
N ILE A 168 8.12 4.05 -9.65
CA ILE A 168 8.88 4.88 -8.70
C ILE A 168 9.79 4.00 -7.85
N ASP A 169 9.24 2.91 -7.31
CA ASP A 169 9.96 2.05 -6.37
C ASP A 169 11.06 1.23 -7.05
N LEU A 170 10.80 0.71 -8.26
CA LEU A 170 11.84 0.02 -9.03
C LEU A 170 13.01 0.96 -9.37
N LYS A 171 12.71 2.22 -9.74
CA LYS A 171 13.74 3.23 -10.04
C LYS A 171 14.53 3.63 -8.79
N SER A 172 13.83 3.81 -7.66
CA SER A 172 14.41 4.18 -6.36
C SER A 172 15.10 3.00 -5.67
N LYS A 173 14.78 1.77 -6.08
CA LYS A 173 15.14 0.50 -5.46
C LYS A 173 14.56 0.30 -4.04
N SER A 174 13.47 0.98 -3.68
CA SER A 174 12.82 0.90 -2.37
C SER A 174 11.33 1.12 -2.49
N PHE A 175 10.51 0.47 -1.67
CA PHE A 175 9.07 0.75 -1.56
C PHE A 175 8.76 1.96 -0.65
N LEU A 176 9.74 2.46 0.09
CA LEU A 176 9.56 3.55 1.05
C LEU A 176 9.01 4.85 0.43
N PRO A 177 9.38 5.25 -0.80
CA PRO A 177 8.76 6.42 -1.44
C PRO A 177 7.25 6.26 -1.60
N SER A 178 6.78 5.11 -2.10
CA SER A 178 5.34 4.82 -2.22
C SER A 178 4.66 4.71 -0.87
N PHE A 179 5.29 4.12 0.16
CA PHE A 179 4.77 4.12 1.53
C PHE A 179 4.50 5.53 2.05
N LEU A 180 5.48 6.43 1.95
CA LEU A 180 5.31 7.80 2.43
C LEU A 180 4.21 8.53 1.66
N LEU A 181 4.19 8.38 0.34
CA LEU A 181 3.13 8.95 -0.50
C LEU A 181 1.75 8.42 -0.11
N HIS A 182 1.61 7.11 0.07
CA HIS A 182 0.33 6.48 0.40
C HIS A 182 -0.14 6.91 1.80
N TRP A 183 0.74 6.87 2.79
CA TRP A 183 0.39 7.26 4.16
C TRP A 183 0.04 8.73 4.28
N ILE A 184 0.88 9.64 3.76
CA ILE A 184 0.62 11.08 3.81
C ILE A 184 -0.64 11.42 3.00
N GLY A 185 -0.84 10.77 1.86
CA GLY A 185 -2.06 10.91 1.06
C GLY A 185 -3.31 10.50 1.84
N SER A 186 -3.26 9.38 2.58
CA SER A 186 -4.35 8.91 3.44
C SER A 186 -4.66 9.90 4.56
N VAL A 187 -3.65 10.36 5.30
CA VAL A 187 -3.80 11.34 6.39
C VAL A 187 -4.46 12.62 5.87
N VAL A 188 -3.99 13.14 4.73
CA VAL A 188 -4.54 14.36 4.13
C VAL A 188 -5.96 14.15 3.65
N PHE A 189 -6.29 12.98 3.11
CA PHE A 189 -7.65 12.68 2.67
C PHE A 189 -8.62 12.63 3.86
N ASP A 190 -8.25 11.97 4.95
CA ASP A 190 -9.06 11.94 6.17
C ASP A 190 -9.22 13.35 6.76
N LEU A 191 -8.16 14.18 6.77
CA LEU A 191 -8.25 15.60 7.13
C LEU A 191 -9.24 16.37 6.24
N LEU A 192 -9.24 16.15 4.93
CA LEU A 192 -10.15 16.82 3.98
C LEU A 192 -11.63 16.41 4.17
N ILE A 193 -11.89 15.29 4.84
CA ILE A 193 -13.24 14.80 5.11
C ILE A 193 -13.75 15.29 6.47
N VAL A 194 -12.88 15.32 7.49
CA VAL A 194 -13.28 15.66 8.87
C VAL A 194 -13.30 17.15 9.17
N LEU A 195 -12.67 17.98 8.32
CA LEU A 195 -12.70 19.44 8.36
C LEU A 195 -13.80 20.01 7.46
#